data_AF-A0A9W7B2Z1-F1
#
_entry.id   AF-A0A9W7B2Z1-F1
#
_cell.length_a   1.000
_cell.length_b   1.000
_cell.length_c   1.000
_cell.angle_alpha   90.00
_cell.angle_beta   90.00
_cell.angle_gamma   90.00
#
_symmetry.space_group_name_H-M   'P 1'
#
loop_
_entity.id
_entity.type
_entity.pdbx_description
1 polymer ?
#
loop_
_entity_poly.entity_id
_entity_poly.type
_entity_poly.pdbx_seq_one_letter_code
_entity_poly.pdbx_strand_id
1 'polypeptide(L)'
;MSSTTSVFHQKVETKLIDIEKRRSNGALKKSLDDFATLINEITVFLEESTEENIDEEGEEEEEYLTFELIRMRSMSAYQLALTSLQTKNSTIADSYLYKLGFLTRLSSDIFNYDSLSETAKSIPSTSSPLAVVSDILHPDLFKSAKAAFSESSSFWTYHSYPTTTFFSYNLPLKSLKKTLVSELVRVIYEALTPKFPVLRKAKSAEFWAHGRTGEGQHQFHYDLDEVALAEGKLRSPIVSCVLYLECDGVNNPTLICNKRINGEDDNTGWVCFPEENRLVAFPGELLHSVVPGIPREGGGRRTTFMVGFWDEVNCSEAGGAGEDSLGPNMRFNNGDELEWAKEMKVNTGDTDLGRVKDEDIWRIEKVWEGVKEGDEDDFEEYHDADVEFTGRFFLRTEGADEIDVEVLRGMGGVDDTNNNNNDALDSESESDSERRSSKKSKKC
;
A
#
# COMPACT_ATOMS: atom_id res chain seq x y z
N MET A 1 -23.30 -21.11 29.44
CA MET A 1 -22.50 -20.03 30.08
C MET A 1 -21.45 -19.66 29.05
N SER A 2 -21.18 -18.38 28.79
CA SER A 2 -20.07 -18.03 27.89
C SER A 2 -18.77 -18.57 28.50
N SER A 3 -17.94 -19.23 27.69
CA SER A 3 -16.64 -19.73 28.13
C SER A 3 -15.75 -18.56 28.57
N THR A 4 -14.78 -18.83 29.45
CA THR A 4 -13.81 -17.80 29.88
C THR A 4 -13.13 -17.15 28.66
N THR A 5 -12.81 -17.96 27.65
CA THR A 5 -12.21 -17.57 26.36
C THR A 5 -13.12 -16.62 25.57
N SER A 6 -14.43 -16.90 25.47
CA SER A 6 -15.39 -16.05 24.77
C SER A 6 -15.51 -14.66 25.42
N VAL A 7 -15.55 -14.59 26.75
CA VAL A 7 -15.56 -13.32 27.49
C VAL A 7 -14.26 -12.54 27.27
N PHE A 8 -13.11 -13.22 27.27
CA PHE A 8 -11.82 -12.59 27.04
C PHE A 8 -11.68 -12.04 25.61
N HIS A 9 -12.07 -12.82 24.60
CA HIS A 9 -12.11 -12.40 23.20
C HIS A 9 -12.92 -11.10 23.00
N GLN A 10 -14.15 -11.04 23.51
CA GLN A 10 -14.99 -9.84 23.38
C GLN A 10 -14.36 -8.60 24.05
N LYS A 11 -13.65 -8.80 25.17
CA LYS A 11 -12.91 -7.73 25.84
C LYS A 11 -11.72 -7.25 25.00
N VAL A 12 -10.97 -8.16 24.38
CA VAL A 12 -9.83 -7.83 23.51
C VAL A 12 -10.32 -7.06 22.29
N GLU A 13 -11.37 -7.52 21.61
CA GLU A 13 -11.97 -6.87 20.45
C GLU A 13 -12.41 -5.43 20.77
N THR A 14 -13.12 -5.25 21.88
CA THR A 14 -13.57 -3.92 22.33
C THR A 14 -12.38 -2.99 22.59
N LYS A 15 -11.32 -3.50 23.23
CA LYS A 15 -10.10 -2.73 23.49
C LYS A 15 -9.38 -2.34 22.19
N LEU A 16 -9.26 -3.27 21.25
CA LEU A 16 -8.57 -3.02 19.98
C LEU A 16 -9.25 -1.86 19.22
N ILE A 17 -10.58 -1.90 19.08
CA ILE A 17 -11.37 -0.83 18.45
C ILE A 17 -11.14 0.52 19.15
N ASP A 18 -11.10 0.53 20.48
CA ASP A 18 -10.88 1.73 21.28
C ASP A 18 -9.45 2.29 21.11
N ILE A 19 -8.44 1.43 20.97
CA ILE A 19 -7.04 1.82 20.74
C ILE A 19 -6.88 2.43 19.35
N GLU A 20 -7.44 1.77 18.33
CA GLU A 20 -7.43 2.26 16.95
C GLU A 20 -8.11 3.62 16.85
N LYS A 21 -9.31 3.76 17.42
CA LYS A 21 -10.01 5.05 17.46
C LYS A 21 -9.18 6.15 18.11
N ARG A 22 -8.45 5.86 19.19
CA ARG A 22 -7.54 6.83 19.82
C ARG A 22 -6.37 7.18 18.90
N ARG A 23 -5.79 6.18 18.24
CA ARG A 23 -4.70 6.34 17.28
C ARG A 23 -5.14 7.26 16.14
N SER A 24 -6.27 7.00 15.50
CA SER A 24 -6.80 7.81 14.40
C SER A 24 -7.09 9.26 14.80
N ASN A 25 -7.32 9.52 16.10
CA ASN A 25 -7.49 10.87 16.66
C ASN A 25 -6.17 11.54 17.06
N GLY A 26 -5.01 10.97 16.72
CA GLY A 26 -3.70 11.56 16.99
C GLY A 26 -3.10 11.22 18.36
N ALA A 27 -3.72 10.36 19.17
CA ALA A 27 -3.23 10.00 20.51
C ALA A 27 -2.12 8.93 20.49
N LEU A 28 -1.14 9.07 19.60
CA LEU A 28 -0.17 8.03 19.27
C LEU A 28 0.57 7.44 20.47
N LYS A 29 1.08 8.28 21.37
CA LYS A 29 1.83 7.81 22.54
C LYS A 29 0.99 6.89 23.43
N LYS A 30 -0.27 7.27 23.67
CA LYS A 30 -1.19 6.46 24.48
C LYS A 30 -1.53 5.16 23.77
N SER A 31 -1.76 5.20 22.45
CA SER A 31 -2.03 4.01 21.67
C SER A 31 -0.86 3.01 21.68
N LEU A 32 0.39 3.46 21.69
CA LEU A 32 1.56 2.59 21.87
C LEU A 32 1.49 1.79 23.17
N ASP A 33 1.31 2.50 24.30
CA ASP A 33 1.25 1.89 25.62
C ASP A 33 0.07 0.90 25.71
N ASP A 34 -1.07 1.26 25.13
CA ASP A 34 -2.26 0.43 25.12
C ASP A 34 -2.09 -0.84 24.23
N PHE A 35 -1.46 -0.73 23.05
CA PHE A 35 -1.17 -1.89 22.20
C PHE A 35 -0.21 -2.87 22.87
N ALA A 36 0.88 -2.37 23.47
CA ALA A 36 1.83 -3.20 24.20
C ALA A 36 1.15 -3.95 25.36
N THR A 37 0.27 -3.25 26.09
CA THR A 37 -0.53 -3.86 27.16
C THR A 37 -1.47 -4.94 26.62
N LEU A 38 -2.14 -4.69 25.49
CA LEU A 38 -3.06 -5.64 24.87
C LEU A 38 -2.34 -6.93 24.43
N ILE A 39 -1.17 -6.80 23.79
CA ILE A 39 -0.34 -7.94 23.36
C ILE A 39 0.07 -8.80 24.56
N ASN A 40 0.50 -8.17 25.65
CA ASN A 40 0.87 -8.89 26.88
C ASN A 40 -0.35 -9.58 27.53
N GLU A 41 -1.51 -8.93 27.58
CA GLU A 41 -2.74 -9.56 28.08
C GLU A 41 -3.13 -10.80 27.26
N ILE A 42 -3.06 -10.72 25.93
CA ILE A 42 -3.35 -11.88 25.06
C ILE A 42 -2.32 -12.99 25.26
N THR A 43 -1.04 -12.65 25.32
CA THR A 43 0.05 -13.64 25.47
C THR A 43 -0.09 -14.43 26.77
N VAL A 44 -0.28 -13.75 27.90
CA VAL A 44 -0.49 -14.40 29.20
C VAL A 44 -1.74 -15.30 29.17
N PHE A 45 -2.83 -14.84 28.57
CA PHE A 45 -4.06 -15.64 28.46
C PHE A 45 -3.83 -16.92 27.64
N LEU A 46 -3.15 -16.82 26.50
CA LEU A 46 -2.84 -17.97 25.64
C LEU A 46 -1.93 -18.98 26.37
N GLU A 47 -0.91 -18.51 27.09
CA GLU A 47 -0.04 -19.37 27.89
C GLU A 47 -0.82 -20.13 28.99
N GLU A 48 -1.68 -19.42 29.74
CA GLU A 48 -2.49 -20.02 30.82
C GLU A 48 -3.54 -21.02 30.30
N SER A 49 -4.06 -20.81 29.09
CA SER A 49 -5.11 -21.63 28.51
C SER A 49 -4.61 -22.98 27.97
N THR A 50 -3.31 -23.10 27.67
CA THR A 50 -2.73 -24.36 27.17
C THR A 50 -2.62 -25.48 28.23
N GLU A 51 -2.86 -25.18 29.52
CA GLU A 51 -2.67 -26.14 30.62
C GLU A 51 -3.95 -26.85 31.09
N GLU A 52 -5.14 -26.49 30.61
CA GLU A 52 -6.42 -27.07 31.09
C GLU A 52 -6.98 -28.17 30.17
N ASN A 53 -7.46 -29.28 30.75
CA ASN A 53 -8.13 -30.37 30.00
C ASN A 53 -9.53 -29.92 29.56
N ILE A 54 -9.72 -29.68 28.27
CA ILE A 54 -10.99 -29.33 27.66
C ILE A 54 -11.79 -30.62 27.38
N ASP A 55 -13.11 -30.62 27.64
CA ASP A 55 -14.01 -31.72 27.28
C ASP A 55 -14.32 -31.68 25.76
N GLU A 56 -14.32 -32.84 25.08
CA GLU A 56 -14.43 -32.99 23.60
C GLU A 56 -15.54 -32.17 22.91
N GLU A 57 -16.66 -31.86 23.58
CA GLU A 57 -17.78 -31.10 22.98
C GLU A 57 -17.56 -29.56 22.97
N GLY A 58 -16.51 -29.05 23.63
CA GLY A 58 -16.16 -27.62 23.65
C GLY A 58 -14.91 -27.24 22.85
N GLU A 59 -14.20 -28.23 22.31
CA GLU A 59 -12.88 -28.05 21.69
C GLU A 59 -12.91 -27.15 20.44
N GLU A 60 -13.91 -27.31 19.55
CA GLU A 60 -13.96 -26.53 18.29
C GLU A 60 -14.19 -25.03 18.52
N GLU A 61 -15.06 -24.65 19.46
CA GLU A 61 -15.33 -23.23 19.76
C GLU A 61 -14.12 -22.58 20.45
N GLU A 62 -13.44 -23.33 21.32
CA GLU A 62 -12.26 -22.86 22.03
C GLU A 62 -11.04 -22.74 21.11
N GLU A 63 -10.85 -23.68 20.19
CA GLU A 63 -9.83 -23.62 19.14
C GLU A 63 -10.04 -22.38 18.24
N TYR A 64 -11.28 -22.15 17.79
CA TYR A 64 -11.60 -20.97 16.98
C TYR A 64 -11.31 -19.65 17.72
N LEU A 65 -11.70 -19.54 18.99
CA LEU A 65 -11.44 -18.32 19.77
C LEU A 65 -9.96 -18.13 20.06
N THR A 66 -9.21 -19.22 20.25
CA THR A 66 -7.76 -19.19 20.41
C THR A 66 -7.09 -18.68 19.14
N PHE A 67 -7.53 -19.16 17.98
CA PHE A 67 -7.09 -18.68 16.67
C PHE A 67 -7.36 -17.17 16.49
N GLU A 68 -8.57 -16.69 16.80
CA GLU A 68 -8.89 -15.26 16.72
C GLU A 68 -8.03 -14.41 17.68
N LEU A 69 -7.70 -14.93 18.87
CA LEU A 69 -6.80 -14.24 19.80
C LEU A 69 -5.36 -14.16 19.26
N ILE A 70 -4.85 -15.23 18.64
CA ILE A 70 -3.55 -15.22 17.96
C ILE A 70 -3.55 -14.16 16.87
N ARG A 71 -4.57 -14.15 16.02
CA ARG A 71 -4.75 -13.14 14.98
C ARG A 71 -4.78 -11.71 15.52
N MET A 72 -5.52 -11.45 16.60
CA MET A 72 -5.57 -10.13 17.24
C MET A 72 -4.23 -9.71 17.83
N ARG A 73 -3.43 -10.65 18.37
CA ARG A 73 -2.06 -10.40 18.84
C ARG A 73 -1.17 -9.96 17.68
N SER A 74 -1.21 -10.68 16.57
CA SER A 74 -0.43 -10.39 15.36
C SER A 74 -0.78 -9.02 14.76
N MET A 75 -2.07 -8.71 14.65
CA MET A 75 -2.54 -7.39 14.20
C MET A 75 -2.10 -6.26 15.15
N SER A 76 -2.20 -6.49 16.46
CA SER A 76 -1.78 -5.50 17.47
C SER A 76 -0.27 -5.26 17.42
N ALA A 77 0.55 -6.30 17.27
CA ALA A 77 1.99 -6.19 17.11
C ALA A 77 2.37 -5.40 15.84
N TYR A 78 1.67 -5.65 14.73
CA TYR A 78 1.89 -4.90 13.48
C TYR A 78 1.56 -3.41 13.65
N GLN A 79 0.42 -3.08 14.27
CA GLN A 79 0.04 -1.68 14.53
C GLN A 79 0.98 -0.99 15.52
N LEU A 80 1.47 -1.72 16.53
CA LEU A 80 2.47 -1.24 17.47
C LEU A 80 3.79 -0.92 16.77
N ALA A 81 4.27 -1.81 15.89
CA ALA A 81 5.48 -1.58 15.11
C ALA A 81 5.35 -0.35 14.20
N LEU A 82 4.25 -0.25 13.45
CA LEU A 82 3.97 0.90 12.60
C LEU A 82 3.91 2.21 13.39
N THR A 83 3.19 2.22 14.51
CA THR A 83 3.07 3.41 15.38
C THR A 83 4.42 3.76 16.02
N SER A 84 5.25 2.76 16.33
CA SER A 84 6.59 2.96 16.87
C SER A 84 7.50 3.65 15.85
N LEU A 85 7.43 3.28 14.57
CA LEU A 85 8.14 3.98 13.50
C LEU A 85 7.66 5.44 13.35
N GLN A 86 6.35 5.67 13.37
CA GLN A 86 5.75 7.02 13.31
C GLN A 86 6.13 7.90 14.51
N THR A 87 6.50 7.31 15.64
CA THR A 87 6.95 8.01 16.85
C THR A 87 8.47 7.97 17.05
N LYS A 88 9.21 7.61 15.99
CA LYS A 88 10.69 7.57 15.96
C LYS A 88 11.32 6.57 16.93
N ASN A 89 10.62 5.47 17.22
CA ASN A 89 11.08 4.39 18.07
C ASN A 89 11.34 3.11 17.26
N SER A 90 12.36 3.15 16.41
CA SER A 90 12.70 2.02 15.53
C SER A 90 13.14 0.77 16.28
N THR A 91 13.73 0.89 17.47
CA THR A 91 14.10 -0.27 18.29
C THR A 91 12.89 -1.10 18.71
N ILE A 92 11.81 -0.45 19.19
CA ILE A 92 10.58 -1.17 19.53
C ILE A 92 9.96 -1.76 18.25
N ALA A 93 9.93 -0.99 17.17
CA ALA A 93 9.41 -1.48 15.90
C ALA A 93 10.13 -2.74 15.43
N ASP A 94 11.48 -2.71 15.39
CA ASP A 94 12.30 -3.83 14.94
C ASP A 94 12.03 -5.09 15.77
N SER A 95 11.91 -4.97 17.10
CA SER A 95 11.61 -6.11 17.99
C SER A 95 10.28 -6.80 17.66
N TYR A 96 9.20 -6.03 17.45
CA TYR A 96 7.89 -6.61 17.10
C TYR A 96 7.83 -7.11 15.66
N LEU A 97 8.54 -6.46 14.74
CA LEU A 97 8.63 -6.92 13.34
C LEU A 97 9.37 -8.25 13.25
N TYR A 98 10.44 -8.41 14.03
CA TYR A 98 11.18 -9.67 14.12
C TYR A 98 10.30 -10.80 14.66
N LYS A 99 9.54 -10.55 15.74
CA LYS A 99 8.54 -11.49 16.28
C LYS A 99 7.41 -11.84 15.31
N LEU A 100 7.11 -10.95 14.34
CA LEU A 100 6.14 -11.21 13.28
C LEU A 100 6.75 -11.96 12.07
N GLY A 101 8.05 -12.19 12.06
CA GLY A 101 8.79 -12.83 10.97
C GLY A 101 9.18 -11.91 9.81
N PHE A 102 9.19 -10.58 10.02
CA PHE A 102 9.64 -9.64 8.99
C PHE A 102 11.15 -9.43 9.08
N LEU A 103 11.80 -9.43 7.91
CA LEU A 103 13.25 -9.22 7.77
C LEU A 103 13.59 -7.83 7.26
N THR A 104 12.67 -7.19 6.54
CA THR A 104 12.86 -5.86 5.95
C THR A 104 11.68 -4.96 6.25
N ARG A 105 11.94 -3.68 6.42
CA ARG A 105 10.92 -2.65 6.57
C ARG A 105 11.25 -1.39 5.81
N LEU A 106 10.25 -0.54 5.60
CA LEU A 106 10.51 0.84 5.20
C LEU A 106 11.43 1.57 6.19
N SER A 107 12.25 2.44 5.63
CA SER A 107 13.20 3.27 6.37
C SER A 107 12.49 4.16 7.38
N SER A 108 13.13 4.34 8.54
CA SER A 108 12.63 5.25 9.57
C SER A 108 12.50 6.70 9.06
N ASP A 109 13.30 7.09 8.06
CA ASP A 109 13.20 8.41 7.43
C ASP A 109 11.84 8.62 6.75
N ILE A 110 11.25 7.56 6.17
CA ILE A 110 9.97 7.64 5.45
C ILE A 110 8.80 7.91 6.41
N PHE A 111 8.86 7.40 7.65
CA PHE A 111 7.83 7.63 8.66
C PHE A 111 8.00 8.94 9.43
N ASN A 112 9.14 9.61 9.30
CA ASN A 112 9.47 10.81 10.04
C ASN A 112 9.33 12.07 9.18
N TYR A 113 8.07 12.46 8.94
CA TYR A 113 7.75 13.57 8.05
C TYR A 113 8.39 14.91 8.41
N ASP A 114 8.58 15.19 9.71
CA ASP A 114 9.16 16.44 10.15
C ASP A 114 10.67 16.51 9.84
N SER A 115 11.40 15.39 9.97
CA SER A 115 12.84 15.35 9.71
C SER A 115 13.20 15.02 8.27
N LEU A 116 12.24 14.66 7.42
CA LEU A 116 12.52 14.49 5.98
C LEU A 116 13.12 15.76 5.40
N SER A 117 12.79 16.94 5.94
CA SER A 117 13.42 18.20 5.57
C SER A 117 14.92 18.29 5.88
N GLU A 118 15.41 17.50 6.82
CA GLU A 118 16.80 17.49 7.29
C GLU A 118 17.63 16.37 6.66
N THR A 119 17.04 15.18 6.47
CA THR A 119 17.75 13.99 5.97
C THR A 119 17.60 13.78 4.47
N ALA A 120 16.43 14.08 3.90
CA ALA A 120 16.21 13.92 2.47
C ALA A 120 16.78 15.11 1.70
N LYS A 121 17.42 14.81 0.57
CA LYS A 121 17.92 15.85 -0.33
C LYS A 121 16.76 16.28 -1.21
N SER A 122 16.35 17.54 -1.05
CA SER A 122 15.55 18.22 -2.06
C SER A 122 16.36 18.24 -3.35
N ILE A 123 15.89 17.51 -4.36
CA ILE A 123 16.50 17.54 -5.68
C ILE A 123 15.55 18.21 -6.66
N PRO A 124 16.07 18.99 -7.63
CA PRO A 124 15.25 19.52 -8.70
C PRO A 124 14.56 18.36 -9.43
N SER A 125 13.25 18.46 -9.65
CA SER A 125 12.50 17.46 -10.44
C SER A 125 13.09 17.27 -11.85
N THR A 126 13.76 18.28 -12.41
CA THR A 126 14.50 18.16 -13.68
C THR A 126 15.61 17.11 -13.66
N SER A 127 16.21 16.85 -12.49
CA SER A 127 17.25 15.83 -12.27
C SER A 127 16.70 14.47 -11.81
N SER A 128 15.39 14.39 -11.53
CA SER A 128 14.68 13.17 -11.16
C SER A 128 14.02 12.52 -12.40
N PRO A 129 13.80 11.19 -12.40
CA PRO A 129 12.92 10.57 -13.39
C PRO A 129 11.45 10.98 -13.24
N LEU A 130 11.09 11.71 -12.17
CA LEU A 130 9.73 12.18 -11.88
C LEU A 130 9.51 13.63 -12.34
N ALA A 131 8.23 14.03 -12.38
CA ALA A 131 7.81 15.42 -12.45
C ALA A 131 6.95 15.74 -11.22
N VAL A 132 7.20 16.89 -10.59
CA VAL A 132 6.31 17.44 -9.56
C VAL A 132 5.94 18.85 -9.99
N VAL A 133 4.64 19.08 -10.17
CA VAL A 133 4.10 20.33 -10.68
C VAL A 133 3.06 20.85 -9.71
N SER A 134 3.30 22.00 -9.09
CA SER A 134 2.29 22.71 -8.32
C SER A 134 1.48 23.66 -9.19
N ASP A 135 0.27 23.96 -8.73
CA ASP A 135 -0.69 24.84 -9.41
C ASP A 135 -0.99 24.43 -10.86
N ILE A 136 -1.06 23.13 -11.12
CA ILE A 136 -1.18 22.60 -12.48
C ILE A 136 -2.50 23.00 -13.15
N LEU A 137 -3.61 22.98 -12.42
CA LEU A 137 -4.92 23.35 -12.93
C LEU A 137 -5.17 24.85 -12.73
N HIS A 138 -5.81 25.48 -13.72
CA HIS A 138 -6.42 26.79 -13.54
C HIS A 138 -7.39 26.77 -12.33
N PRO A 139 -7.46 27.84 -11.50
CA PRO A 139 -8.30 27.85 -10.30
C PRO A 139 -9.76 27.44 -10.51
N ASP A 140 -10.38 27.83 -11.62
CA ASP A 140 -11.75 27.43 -11.94
C ASP A 140 -11.89 25.94 -12.24
N LEU A 141 -10.93 25.35 -12.96
CA LEU A 141 -10.90 23.92 -13.26
C LEU A 141 -10.61 23.12 -11.98
N PHE A 142 -9.68 23.59 -11.15
CA PHE A 142 -9.38 23.00 -9.84
C PHE A 142 -10.61 23.00 -8.94
N LYS A 143 -11.34 24.13 -8.86
CA LYS A 143 -12.58 24.25 -8.11
C LYS A 143 -13.65 23.28 -8.62
N SER A 144 -13.81 23.14 -9.93
CA SER A 144 -14.71 22.16 -10.53
C SER A 144 -14.30 20.72 -10.18
N ALA A 145 -13.01 20.39 -10.24
CA ALA A 145 -12.48 19.08 -9.87
C ALA A 145 -12.73 18.74 -8.39
N LYS A 146 -12.43 19.67 -7.48
CA LYS A 146 -12.72 19.51 -6.04
C LYS A 146 -14.20 19.27 -5.78
N ALA A 147 -15.09 20.03 -6.44
CA ALA A 147 -16.52 19.85 -6.29
C ALA A 147 -17.00 18.50 -6.85
N ALA A 148 -16.46 18.06 -7.98
CA ALA A 148 -16.82 16.80 -8.62
C ALA A 148 -16.41 15.56 -7.81
N PHE A 149 -15.36 15.67 -6.98
CA PHE A 149 -14.86 14.58 -6.13
C PHE A 149 -14.98 14.89 -4.62
N SER A 150 -15.84 15.86 -4.25
CA SER A 150 -16.12 16.16 -2.84
C SER A 150 -16.73 14.95 -2.14
N GLU A 151 -16.69 14.90 -0.80
CA GLU A 151 -17.20 13.77 -0.02
C GLU A 151 -18.67 13.45 -0.32
N SER A 152 -19.48 14.47 -0.57
CA SER A 152 -20.90 14.35 -0.93
C SER A 152 -21.17 14.08 -2.42
N SER A 153 -20.14 13.87 -3.23
CA SER A 153 -20.30 13.65 -4.68
C SER A 153 -21.02 12.33 -4.96
N SER A 154 -21.91 12.34 -5.97
CA SER A 154 -22.56 11.14 -6.49
C SER A 154 -21.57 10.12 -7.02
N PHE A 155 -20.35 10.53 -7.39
CA PHE A 155 -19.27 9.62 -7.77
C PHE A 155 -19.04 8.55 -6.69
N TRP A 156 -18.90 8.91 -5.42
CA TRP A 156 -18.59 7.93 -4.38
C TRP A 156 -19.75 6.96 -4.14
N THR A 157 -20.97 7.50 -4.01
CA THR A 157 -22.18 6.69 -3.79
C THR A 157 -22.47 5.75 -4.97
N TYR A 158 -22.24 6.19 -6.20
CA TYR A 158 -22.47 5.37 -7.40
C TYR A 158 -21.58 4.11 -7.43
N HIS A 159 -20.35 4.23 -6.94
CA HIS A 159 -19.38 3.13 -6.90
C HIS A 159 -19.34 2.41 -5.54
N SER A 160 -20.33 2.63 -4.68
CA SER A 160 -20.37 2.08 -3.32
C SER A 160 -19.08 2.35 -2.53
N TYR A 161 -18.43 3.49 -2.74
CA TYR A 161 -17.13 3.77 -2.16
C TYR A 161 -17.24 4.11 -0.65
N PRO A 162 -16.39 3.57 0.25
CA PRO A 162 -15.26 2.67 -0.03
C PRO A 162 -15.74 1.27 -0.49
N THR A 163 -15.15 0.78 -1.57
CA THR A 163 -15.41 -0.55 -2.13
C THR A 163 -14.17 -1.42 -2.02
N THR A 164 -14.38 -2.74 -1.96
CA THR A 164 -13.30 -3.73 -1.99
C THR A 164 -12.81 -4.01 -3.42
N THR A 165 -13.58 -3.60 -4.43
CA THR A 165 -13.28 -3.82 -5.84
C THR A 165 -12.54 -2.62 -6.42
N PHE A 166 -11.36 -2.85 -6.98
CA PHE A 166 -10.67 -1.84 -7.77
C PHE A 166 -11.45 -1.53 -9.05
N PHE A 167 -11.59 -0.25 -9.37
CA PHE A 167 -12.21 0.19 -10.61
C PHE A 167 -11.54 1.43 -11.17
N SER A 168 -11.57 1.51 -12.49
CA SER A 168 -11.02 2.63 -13.24
C SER A 168 -11.71 2.76 -14.59
N TYR A 169 -11.49 3.90 -15.22
CA TYR A 169 -12.14 4.28 -16.46
C TYR A 169 -11.11 4.67 -17.51
N ASN A 170 -11.25 4.14 -18.72
CA ASN A 170 -10.34 4.38 -19.82
C ASN A 170 -10.98 5.27 -20.89
N LEU A 171 -10.27 6.33 -21.30
CA LEU A 171 -10.70 7.27 -22.32
C LEU A 171 -9.67 7.36 -23.49
N PRO A 172 -10.13 7.32 -24.75
CA PRO A 172 -9.26 7.49 -25.91
C PRO A 172 -8.80 8.95 -26.09
N LEU A 173 -7.49 9.18 -26.16
CA LEU A 173 -6.92 10.53 -26.25
C LEU A 173 -7.22 11.24 -27.58
N LYS A 174 -7.47 10.49 -28.66
CA LYS A 174 -7.79 11.05 -29.99
C LYS A 174 -9.23 11.56 -30.12
N SER A 175 -10.10 11.22 -29.18
CA SER A 175 -11.54 11.54 -29.26
C SER A 175 -12.09 12.04 -27.93
N LEU A 176 -11.30 12.85 -27.22
CA LEU A 176 -11.72 13.52 -25.99
C LEU A 176 -12.90 14.47 -26.28
N LYS A 177 -14.02 14.24 -25.60
CA LYS A 177 -15.12 15.22 -25.56
C LYS A 177 -14.82 16.29 -24.51
N LYS A 178 -15.55 17.40 -24.55
CA LYS A 178 -15.46 18.47 -23.54
C LYS A 178 -16.20 18.08 -22.26
N THR A 179 -15.58 17.24 -21.45
CA THR A 179 -16.03 16.88 -20.09
C THR A 179 -14.98 17.28 -19.06
N LEU A 180 -15.35 17.36 -17.79
CA LEU A 180 -14.39 17.71 -16.73
C LEU A 180 -13.20 16.76 -16.71
N VAL A 181 -13.47 15.46 -16.69
CA VAL A 181 -12.44 14.41 -16.72
C VAL A 181 -11.54 14.56 -17.95
N SER A 182 -12.11 14.79 -19.13
CA SER A 182 -11.31 14.93 -20.36
C SER A 182 -10.42 16.18 -20.33
N GLU A 183 -10.90 17.28 -19.76
CA GLU A 183 -10.09 18.49 -19.57
C GLU A 183 -8.97 18.28 -18.54
N LEU A 184 -9.24 17.55 -17.44
CA LEU A 184 -8.20 17.17 -16.46
C LEU A 184 -7.10 16.35 -17.13
N VAL A 185 -7.48 15.30 -17.88
CA VAL A 185 -6.54 14.45 -18.61
C VAL A 185 -5.76 15.24 -19.65
N ARG A 186 -6.42 16.14 -20.41
CA ARG A 186 -5.77 17.00 -21.40
C ARG A 186 -4.72 17.90 -20.76
N VAL A 187 -5.06 18.61 -19.68
CA VAL A 187 -4.14 19.51 -18.98
C VAL A 187 -2.93 18.74 -18.44
N ILE A 188 -3.14 17.58 -17.82
CA ILE A 188 -2.06 16.72 -17.33
C ILE A 188 -1.17 16.25 -18.49
N TYR A 189 -1.76 15.76 -19.58
CA TYR A 189 -1.03 15.29 -20.76
C TYR A 189 -0.16 16.38 -21.39
N GLU A 190 -0.72 17.57 -21.58
CA GLU A 190 -0.03 18.73 -22.16
C GLU A 190 1.12 19.19 -21.25
N ALA A 191 0.89 19.28 -19.94
CA ALA A 191 1.90 19.69 -18.97
C ALA A 191 3.07 18.70 -18.88
N LEU A 192 2.80 17.39 -18.99
CA LEU A 192 3.82 16.35 -18.83
C LEU A 192 4.57 16.01 -20.11
N THR A 193 4.00 16.23 -21.30
CA THR A 193 4.63 15.88 -22.59
C THR A 193 6.04 16.44 -22.79
N PRO A 194 6.38 17.68 -22.36
CA PRO A 194 7.75 18.18 -22.45
C PRO A 194 8.76 17.35 -21.64
N LYS A 195 8.40 16.91 -20.43
CA LYS A 195 9.25 16.13 -19.52
C LYS A 195 9.27 14.64 -19.87
N PHE A 196 8.15 14.11 -20.35
CA PHE A 196 8.00 12.73 -20.81
C PHE A 196 7.62 12.68 -22.30
N PRO A 197 8.56 12.92 -23.24
CA PRO A 197 8.24 12.93 -24.68
C PRO A 197 7.63 11.62 -25.21
N VAL A 198 7.86 10.50 -24.51
CA VAL A 198 7.26 9.19 -24.81
C VAL A 198 5.73 9.20 -24.69
N LEU A 199 5.14 10.12 -23.91
CA LEU A 199 3.69 10.30 -23.82
C LEU A 199 3.02 10.54 -25.17
N ARG A 200 3.75 11.06 -26.17
CA ARG A 200 3.21 11.22 -27.54
C ARG A 200 2.79 9.90 -28.20
N LYS A 201 3.22 8.75 -27.65
CA LYS A 201 2.78 7.42 -28.07
C LYS A 201 1.47 6.99 -27.39
N ALA A 202 1.06 7.64 -26.31
CA ALA A 202 -0.15 7.29 -25.59
C ALA A 202 -1.37 7.35 -26.52
N LYS A 203 -2.16 6.28 -26.51
CA LYS A 203 -3.41 6.15 -27.27
C LYS A 203 -4.62 6.42 -26.37
N SER A 204 -4.52 6.10 -25.09
CA SER A 204 -5.56 6.32 -24.10
C SER A 204 -5.00 6.79 -22.76
N ALA A 205 -5.90 7.27 -21.91
CA ALA A 205 -5.65 7.53 -20.51
C ALA A 205 -6.65 6.73 -19.68
N GLU A 206 -6.18 6.06 -18.66
CA GLU A 206 -6.98 5.48 -17.59
C GLU A 206 -7.04 6.47 -16.44
N PHE A 207 -8.19 6.63 -15.80
CA PHE A 207 -8.32 7.44 -14.60
C PHE A 207 -9.15 6.73 -13.53
N TRP A 208 -8.83 7.05 -12.28
CA TRP A 208 -9.56 6.64 -11.10
C TRP A 208 -9.41 7.70 -10.02
N ALA A 209 -10.21 7.61 -8.96
CA ALA A 209 -10.12 8.53 -7.84
C ALA A 209 -10.20 7.77 -6.53
N HIS A 210 -9.43 8.24 -5.55
CA HIS A 210 -9.46 7.72 -4.19
C HIS A 210 -9.82 8.84 -3.23
N GLY A 211 -10.80 8.58 -2.37
CA GLY A 211 -11.02 9.33 -1.14
C GLY A 211 -10.49 8.51 0.03
N ARG A 212 -9.57 9.06 0.82
CA ARG A 212 -8.94 8.37 1.94
C ARG A 212 -8.96 9.25 3.17
N THR A 213 -9.15 8.67 4.35
CA THR A 213 -9.02 9.39 5.64
C THR A 213 -7.54 9.59 5.99
N GLY A 214 -7.23 10.26 7.11
CA GLY A 214 -5.86 10.53 7.56
C GLY A 214 -4.98 9.29 7.81
N GLU A 215 -5.57 8.10 7.92
CA GLU A 215 -4.86 6.82 8.03
C GLU A 215 -4.84 6.04 6.72
N GLY A 216 -5.45 6.58 5.65
CA GLY A 216 -5.65 5.88 4.39
C GLY A 216 -4.36 5.69 3.63
N GLN A 217 -3.62 4.67 4.05
CA GLN A 217 -2.49 4.08 3.36
C GLN A 217 -2.94 3.32 2.11
N HIS A 218 -1.99 2.97 1.26
CA HIS A 218 -2.22 2.07 0.13
C HIS A 218 -1.00 1.17 -0.02
N GLN A 219 -1.24 -0.12 -0.26
CA GLN A 219 -0.17 -1.08 -0.43
C GLN A 219 0.81 -0.71 -1.54
N PHE A 220 2.05 -1.16 -1.40
CA PHE A 220 2.98 -1.13 -2.51
C PHE A 220 2.49 -1.97 -3.68
N HIS A 221 2.48 -1.36 -4.86
CA HIS A 221 2.04 -1.99 -6.08
C HIS A 221 2.70 -1.35 -7.29
N TYR A 222 2.50 -2.00 -8.43
CA TYR A 222 2.77 -1.47 -9.75
C TYR A 222 1.42 -1.17 -10.41
N ASP A 223 1.34 -0.07 -11.16
CA ASP A 223 0.19 0.13 -12.05
C ASP A 223 0.34 -0.83 -13.22
N LEU A 224 -0.61 -1.73 -13.37
CA LEU A 224 -0.58 -2.80 -14.36
C LEU A 224 -1.90 -2.88 -15.12
N ASP A 225 -1.84 -3.37 -16.35
CA ASP A 225 -3.04 -3.76 -17.09
C ASP A 225 -3.52 -5.09 -16.51
N GLU A 226 -4.45 -5.05 -15.56
CA GLU A 226 -4.89 -6.24 -14.81
C GLU A 226 -5.51 -7.30 -15.73
N VAL A 227 -6.16 -6.85 -16.81
CA VAL A 227 -6.73 -7.75 -17.82
C VAL A 227 -5.61 -8.46 -18.59
N ALA A 228 -4.55 -7.74 -18.98
CA ALA A 228 -3.38 -8.36 -19.61
C ALA A 228 -2.57 -9.22 -18.63
N LEU A 229 -2.52 -8.85 -17.35
CA LEU A 229 -1.81 -9.59 -16.31
C LEU A 229 -2.41 -10.99 -16.13
N ALA A 230 -3.74 -11.10 -16.13
CA ALA A 230 -4.46 -12.37 -16.11
C ALA A 230 -4.19 -13.25 -17.35
N GLU A 231 -3.70 -12.66 -18.45
CA GLU A 231 -3.24 -13.38 -19.65
C GLU A 231 -1.73 -13.69 -19.64
N GLY A 232 -1.05 -13.45 -18.51
CA GLY A 232 0.39 -13.64 -18.40
C GLY A 232 1.22 -12.57 -19.11
N LYS A 233 0.67 -11.36 -19.34
CA LYS A 233 1.38 -10.25 -19.98
C LYS A 233 1.59 -9.11 -19.00
N LEU A 234 2.85 -8.77 -18.77
CA LEU A 234 3.21 -7.62 -17.96
C LEU A 234 3.17 -6.33 -18.80
N ARG A 235 2.28 -5.41 -18.47
CA ARG A 235 2.20 -4.07 -19.08
C ARG A 235 1.89 -3.04 -18.02
N SER A 236 2.59 -1.92 -18.07
CA SER A 236 2.40 -0.74 -17.21
C SER A 236 2.08 0.49 -18.05
N PRO A 237 1.47 1.53 -17.46
CA PRO A 237 1.30 2.79 -18.15
C PRO A 237 2.67 3.41 -18.45
N ILE A 238 2.73 4.21 -19.51
CA ILE A 238 3.92 4.98 -19.88
C ILE A 238 4.30 5.92 -18.73
N VAL A 239 3.29 6.61 -18.17
CA VAL A 239 3.42 7.51 -17.02
C VAL A 239 2.18 7.33 -16.14
N SER A 240 2.42 7.18 -14.85
CA SER A 240 1.42 7.24 -13.79
C SER A 240 1.44 8.60 -13.11
N CYS A 241 0.26 9.10 -12.76
CA CYS A 241 0.07 10.44 -12.24
C CYS A 241 -0.84 10.44 -11.01
N VAL A 242 -0.53 11.26 -10.02
CA VAL A 242 -1.36 11.53 -8.86
C VAL A 242 -1.58 13.04 -8.73
N LEU A 243 -2.81 13.50 -8.98
CA LEU A 243 -3.26 14.86 -8.74
C LEU A 243 -3.97 14.94 -7.40
N TYR A 244 -3.50 15.82 -6.52
CA TYR A 244 -4.08 16.05 -5.20
C TYR A 244 -5.20 17.10 -5.27
N LEU A 245 -6.42 16.71 -4.91
CA LEU A 245 -7.60 17.59 -4.92
C LEU A 245 -7.93 18.14 -3.53
N GLU A 246 -7.75 17.31 -2.51
CA GLU A 246 -8.05 17.64 -1.12
C GLU A 246 -6.98 17.00 -0.24
N CYS A 247 -6.41 17.76 0.68
CA CYS A 247 -5.32 17.31 1.56
C CYS A 247 -5.48 17.80 3.01
N ASP A 248 -6.68 18.24 3.39
CA ASP A 248 -6.90 18.86 4.70
C ASP A 248 -6.66 17.85 5.83
N GLY A 249 -5.82 18.21 6.80
CA GLY A 249 -5.50 17.39 7.96
C GLY A 249 -4.70 16.10 7.67
N VAL A 250 -4.24 15.85 6.44
CA VAL A 250 -3.63 14.58 6.03
C VAL A 250 -2.21 14.74 5.48
N ASN A 251 -1.28 13.94 6.02
CA ASN A 251 0.13 13.90 5.59
C ASN A 251 0.52 12.51 5.06
N ASN A 252 -0.32 11.83 4.29
CA ASN A 252 0.05 10.57 3.63
C ASN A 252 0.80 10.87 2.31
N PRO A 253 2.15 10.86 2.26
CA PRO A 253 2.86 11.09 1.02
C PRO A 253 2.72 9.91 0.06
N THR A 254 2.84 10.22 -1.22
CA THR A 254 3.09 9.20 -2.24
C THR A 254 4.59 8.91 -2.25
N LEU A 255 4.95 7.64 -2.10
CA LEU A 255 6.33 7.15 -2.17
C LEU A 255 6.50 6.37 -3.47
N ILE A 256 7.49 6.75 -4.26
CA ILE A 256 7.85 6.09 -5.53
C ILE A 256 9.26 5.53 -5.37
N CYS A 257 9.43 4.24 -5.59
CA CYS A 257 10.71 3.54 -5.50
C CYS A 257 11.34 3.38 -6.88
N ASN A 258 12.65 3.40 -6.96
CA ASN A 258 13.39 3.07 -8.18
C ASN A 258 13.48 1.53 -8.37
N LYS A 259 12.36 0.84 -8.18
CA LYS A 259 12.22 -0.61 -8.34
C LYS A 259 11.27 -0.88 -9.49
N ARG A 260 11.65 -1.83 -10.35
CA ARG A 260 10.84 -2.37 -11.44
C ARG A 260 10.66 -3.88 -11.23
N ILE A 261 9.59 -4.45 -11.76
CA ILE A 261 9.39 -5.91 -11.72
C ILE A 261 10.54 -6.60 -12.45
N ASN A 262 11.22 -7.53 -11.77
CA ASN A 262 12.42 -8.24 -12.27
C ASN A 262 13.58 -7.31 -12.70
N GLY A 263 13.54 -6.04 -12.32
CA GLY A 263 14.59 -5.07 -12.61
C GLY A 263 15.55 -4.89 -11.43
N GLU A 264 16.63 -4.15 -11.68
CA GLU A 264 17.53 -3.70 -10.62
C GLU A 264 16.77 -2.83 -9.61
N ASP A 265 17.07 -3.02 -8.34
CA ASP A 265 16.65 -2.16 -7.23
C ASP A 265 17.91 -1.51 -6.65
N ASP A 266 18.03 -0.19 -6.77
CA ASP A 266 19.11 0.55 -6.11
C ASP A 266 18.73 1.01 -4.70
N ASN A 267 17.56 0.58 -4.22
CA ASN A 267 16.97 0.90 -2.93
C ASN A 267 16.76 2.41 -2.73
N THR A 268 16.66 3.19 -3.81
CA THR A 268 16.36 4.62 -3.75
C THR A 268 14.89 4.89 -4.04
N GLY A 269 14.41 6.05 -3.58
CA GLY A 269 13.03 6.45 -3.82
C GLY A 269 12.82 7.94 -3.69
N TRP A 270 11.58 8.35 -3.93
CA TRP A 270 11.16 9.74 -3.90
C TRP A 270 9.83 9.88 -3.17
N VAL A 271 9.77 10.89 -2.29
CA VAL A 271 8.60 11.18 -1.47
C VAL A 271 7.96 12.48 -1.97
N CYS A 272 6.70 12.40 -2.37
CA CYS A 272 5.88 13.57 -2.68
C CYS A 272 4.80 13.75 -1.62
N PHE A 273 4.92 14.81 -0.82
CA PHE A 273 3.87 15.20 0.10
C PHE A 273 2.63 15.71 -0.65
N PRO A 274 1.42 15.43 -0.14
CA PRO A 274 0.19 15.92 -0.73
C PRO A 274 0.09 17.45 -0.53
N GLU A 275 -0.24 18.17 -1.59
CA GLU A 275 -0.64 19.58 -1.56
C GLU A 275 -1.73 19.77 -2.60
N GLU A 276 -2.76 20.54 -2.27
CA GLU A 276 -3.84 20.83 -3.21
C GLU A 276 -3.32 21.40 -4.54
N ASN A 277 -3.84 20.89 -5.65
CA ASN A 277 -3.45 21.27 -7.01
C ASN A 277 -1.99 20.95 -7.38
N ARG A 278 -1.33 20.08 -6.60
CA ARG A 278 -0.05 19.47 -6.96
C ARG A 278 -0.27 18.17 -7.73
N LEU A 279 0.54 17.98 -8.76
CA LEU A 279 0.67 16.74 -9.52
C LEU A 279 2.04 16.12 -9.24
N VAL A 280 2.08 14.81 -8.98
CA VAL A 280 3.29 14.01 -9.14
C VAL A 280 3.10 13.02 -10.29
N ALA A 281 4.11 12.90 -11.15
CA ALA A 281 4.10 11.97 -12.27
C ALA A 281 5.43 11.21 -12.36
N PHE A 282 5.36 9.93 -12.72
CA PHE A 282 6.51 9.02 -12.73
C PHE A 282 6.33 7.93 -13.80
N PRO A 283 7.42 7.29 -14.29
CA PRO A 283 7.31 6.13 -15.17
C PRO A 283 6.42 5.04 -14.55
N GLY A 284 5.39 4.59 -15.25
CA GLY A 284 4.32 3.78 -14.63
C GLY A 284 4.73 2.37 -14.19
N GLU A 285 5.89 1.90 -14.63
CA GLU A 285 6.46 0.60 -14.24
C GLU A 285 7.25 0.66 -12.92
N LEU A 286 7.24 1.79 -12.21
CA LEU A 286 7.88 1.95 -10.91
C LEU A 286 6.97 1.51 -9.76
N LEU A 287 7.56 0.81 -8.81
CA LEU A 287 6.93 0.44 -7.54
C LEU A 287 6.56 1.69 -6.75
N HIS A 288 5.34 1.78 -6.25
CA HIS A 288 4.91 2.94 -5.47
C HIS A 288 3.80 2.59 -4.47
N SER A 289 3.57 3.52 -3.53
CA SER A 289 2.63 3.35 -2.42
C SER A 289 2.16 4.71 -1.88
N VAL A 290 1.12 4.67 -1.03
CA VAL A 290 0.75 5.77 -0.14
C VAL A 290 1.16 5.41 1.28
N VAL A 291 2.15 6.12 1.81
CA VAL A 291 2.71 5.85 3.15
C VAL A 291 1.66 6.14 4.24
N PRO A 292 1.63 5.36 5.33
CA PRO A 292 0.72 5.61 6.44
C PRO A 292 0.98 6.96 7.11
N GLY A 293 -0.02 7.84 7.04
CA GLY A 293 0.01 9.18 7.59
C GLY A 293 0.13 9.14 9.11
N ILE A 294 0.70 10.19 9.68
CA ILE A 294 0.69 10.42 11.13
C ILE A 294 -0.70 10.99 11.44
N PRO A 295 -1.56 10.28 12.19
CA PRO A 295 -2.87 10.77 12.54
C PRO A 295 -2.79 12.11 13.28
N ARG A 296 -3.69 13.04 12.95
CA ARG A 296 -3.79 14.38 13.55
C ARG A 296 -5.18 14.59 14.13
N GLU A 297 -5.26 15.39 15.19
CA GLU A 297 -6.54 15.79 15.76
C GLU A 297 -7.40 16.52 14.71
N GLY A 298 -8.70 16.20 14.69
CA GLY A 298 -9.66 16.75 13.72
C GLY A 298 -9.90 15.86 12.50
N GLY A 299 -9.07 14.83 12.31
CA GLY A 299 -9.14 13.99 11.12
C GLY A 299 -8.77 14.77 9.87
N GLY A 300 -8.99 14.14 8.72
CA GLY A 300 -8.67 14.75 7.44
C GLY A 300 -9.04 13.84 6.28
N ARG A 301 -9.05 14.42 5.08
CA ARG A 301 -9.35 13.71 3.84
C ARG A 301 -8.28 13.98 2.79
N ARG A 302 -7.76 12.90 2.21
CA ARG A 302 -6.91 12.90 1.03
C ARG A 302 -7.74 12.43 -0.15
N THR A 303 -8.09 13.36 -1.02
CA THR A 303 -8.78 13.06 -2.29
C THR A 303 -7.80 13.22 -3.44
N THR A 304 -7.61 12.16 -4.22
CA THR A 304 -6.73 12.17 -5.41
C THR A 304 -7.47 11.77 -6.66
N PHE A 305 -7.12 12.42 -7.77
CA PHE A 305 -7.46 12.01 -9.12
C PHE A 305 -6.19 11.46 -9.78
N MET A 306 -6.22 10.21 -10.22
CA MET A 306 -5.05 9.52 -10.75
C MET A 306 -5.24 9.24 -12.23
N VAL A 307 -4.12 9.23 -12.96
CA VAL A 307 -4.13 8.99 -14.41
C VAL A 307 -2.96 8.11 -14.82
N GLY A 308 -3.24 7.01 -15.52
CA GLY A 308 -2.25 6.20 -16.24
C GLY A 308 -2.34 6.47 -17.74
N PHE A 309 -1.25 6.87 -18.39
CA PHE A 309 -1.23 7.05 -19.85
C PHE A 309 -0.72 5.81 -20.56
N TRP A 310 -1.51 5.24 -21.48
CA TRP A 310 -1.23 3.94 -22.07
C TRP A 310 -0.94 4.03 -23.57
N ASP A 311 0.11 3.36 -24.05
CA ASP A 311 0.27 3.07 -25.49
C ASP A 311 -0.75 1.99 -25.91
N GLU A 312 -0.85 0.92 -25.11
CA GLU A 312 -1.77 -0.19 -25.31
C GLU A 312 -2.25 -0.69 -23.96
N VAL A 313 -3.56 -0.89 -23.83
CA VAL A 313 -4.22 -1.41 -22.62
C VAL A 313 -5.47 -2.17 -23.02
N ASN A 314 -5.74 -3.25 -22.30
CA ASN A 314 -6.95 -4.04 -22.48
C ASN A 314 -8.09 -3.40 -21.65
N CYS A 315 -9.11 -2.88 -22.33
CA CYS A 315 -10.32 -2.40 -21.65
C CYS A 315 -11.25 -3.55 -21.29
N SER A 316 -11.79 -3.55 -20.08
CA SER A 316 -12.92 -4.40 -19.72
C SER A 316 -14.22 -3.88 -20.37
N GLU A 317 -15.18 -4.77 -20.59
CA GLU A 317 -16.55 -4.35 -20.84
C GLU A 317 -17.13 -3.81 -19.54
N ALA A 318 -17.72 -2.61 -19.57
CA ALA A 318 -18.43 -2.11 -18.40
C ALA A 318 -19.59 -3.06 -18.12
N GLY A 319 -19.62 -3.68 -16.94
CA GLY A 319 -20.87 -4.22 -16.41
C GLY A 319 -21.85 -3.05 -16.21
N GLY A 320 -23.11 -3.31 -15.86
CA GLY A 320 -24.13 -2.27 -15.64
C GLY A 320 -23.85 -1.29 -14.48
N ALA A 321 -24.86 -1.06 -13.64
CA ALA A 321 -24.68 -0.31 -12.40
C ALA A 321 -24.54 -1.30 -11.22
N GLY A 322 -23.66 -1.02 -10.26
CA GLY A 322 -23.47 -1.82 -9.04
C GLY A 322 -22.04 -2.34 -8.85
N GLU A 323 -21.72 -2.84 -7.66
CA GLU A 323 -20.36 -3.31 -7.33
C GLU A 323 -19.90 -4.47 -8.23
N ASP A 324 -20.83 -5.37 -8.62
CA ASP A 324 -20.57 -6.50 -9.52
C ASP A 324 -20.21 -6.08 -10.96
N SER A 325 -20.40 -4.80 -11.29
CA SER A 325 -20.06 -4.24 -12.60
C SER A 325 -18.75 -3.48 -12.64
N LEU A 326 -18.15 -3.26 -11.47
CA LEU A 326 -16.91 -2.52 -11.33
C LEU A 326 -15.73 -3.39 -11.76
N GLY A 327 -14.80 -2.77 -12.46
CA GLY A 327 -13.57 -3.43 -12.86
C GLY A 327 -12.52 -2.45 -13.37
N PRO A 328 -11.31 -2.96 -13.63
CA PRO A 328 -10.23 -2.17 -14.20
C PRO A 328 -10.53 -1.78 -15.64
N ASN A 329 -10.05 -0.61 -16.06
CA ASN A 329 -10.02 -0.15 -17.44
C ASN A 329 -11.38 -0.15 -18.16
N MET A 330 -12.48 0.12 -17.45
CA MET A 330 -13.81 0.19 -18.05
C MET A 330 -13.88 1.33 -19.06
N ARG A 331 -14.55 1.12 -20.20
CA ARG A 331 -14.65 2.18 -21.22
C ARG A 331 -15.45 3.37 -20.70
N PHE A 332 -14.82 4.55 -20.69
CA PHE A 332 -15.50 5.80 -20.42
C PHE A 332 -16.06 6.38 -21.72
N ASN A 333 -17.34 6.13 -21.99
CA ASN A 333 -18.06 6.67 -23.15
C ASN A 333 -18.35 8.19 -23.05
N ASN A 334 -17.41 8.96 -22.48
CA ASN A 334 -17.49 10.39 -22.23
C ASN A 334 -18.61 10.81 -21.25
N GLY A 335 -19.07 9.90 -20.39
CA GLY A 335 -20.03 10.22 -19.34
C GLY A 335 -21.48 10.44 -19.77
N ASP A 336 -21.81 10.38 -21.08
CA ASP A 336 -23.19 10.58 -21.56
C ASP A 336 -24.17 9.52 -21.00
N GLU A 337 -23.65 8.34 -20.66
CA GLU A 337 -24.41 7.21 -20.13
C GLU A 337 -24.33 7.11 -18.60
N LEU A 338 -23.43 7.85 -17.95
CA LEU A 338 -23.16 7.75 -16.52
C LEU A 338 -23.74 8.97 -15.80
N GLU A 339 -24.78 8.75 -14.98
CA GLU A 339 -25.47 9.84 -14.28
C GLU A 339 -24.53 10.68 -13.41
N TRP A 340 -23.59 10.06 -12.69
CA TRP A 340 -22.60 10.78 -11.88
C TRP A 340 -21.71 11.70 -12.73
N ALA A 341 -21.37 11.29 -13.96
CA ALA A 341 -20.49 12.06 -14.83
C ALA A 341 -21.20 13.29 -15.40
N LYS A 342 -22.54 13.24 -15.56
CA LYS A 342 -23.35 14.38 -16.01
C LYS A 342 -23.35 15.54 -15.00
N GLU A 343 -23.14 15.24 -13.72
CA GLU A 343 -23.04 16.24 -12.65
C GLU A 343 -21.69 16.99 -12.67
N MET A 344 -20.67 16.41 -13.30
CA MET A 344 -19.32 16.99 -13.40
C MET A 344 -19.25 18.12 -14.44
N LYS A 345 -19.73 19.30 -14.05
CA LYS A 345 -19.75 20.50 -14.89
C LYS A 345 -18.37 21.14 -15.00
N VAL A 346 -17.97 21.46 -16.23
CA VAL A 346 -16.80 22.32 -16.49
C VAL A 346 -17.27 23.78 -16.50
N ASN A 347 -16.70 24.59 -15.62
CA ASN A 347 -16.79 26.04 -15.78
C ASN A 347 -15.73 26.45 -16.83
N THR A 348 -16.14 26.44 -18.09
CA THR A 348 -15.29 26.61 -19.28
C THR A 348 -14.85 28.06 -19.52
N GLY A 349 -14.29 28.74 -18.53
CA GLY A 349 -13.35 29.82 -18.87
C GLY A 349 -12.25 29.28 -19.79
N ASP A 350 -11.49 30.14 -20.49
CA ASP A 350 -10.28 29.67 -21.21
C ASP A 350 -9.43 28.87 -20.22
N THR A 351 -9.38 27.55 -20.41
CA THR A 351 -8.68 26.60 -19.54
C THR A 351 -7.25 26.49 -20.02
N ASP A 352 -6.57 27.64 -20.02
CA ASP A 352 -5.12 27.67 -20.11
C ASP A 352 -4.54 26.83 -18.96
N LEU A 353 -3.35 26.28 -19.20
CA LEU A 353 -2.58 25.64 -18.13
C LEU A 353 -2.48 26.62 -16.95
N GLY A 354 -2.52 26.07 -15.72
CA GLY A 354 -2.23 26.87 -14.54
C GLY A 354 -0.81 27.47 -14.62
N ARG A 355 -0.44 28.25 -13.60
CA ARG A 355 0.96 28.69 -13.47
C ARG A 355 1.79 27.51 -13.00
N VAL A 356 2.08 26.60 -13.93
CA VAL A 356 2.89 25.40 -13.73
C VAL A 356 4.21 25.82 -13.08
N LYS A 357 4.40 25.39 -11.84
CA LYS A 357 5.65 25.55 -11.11
C LYS A 357 6.25 24.17 -10.91
N ASP A 358 7.41 23.93 -11.53
CA ASP A 358 8.21 22.76 -11.20
C ASP A 358 8.65 22.87 -9.74
N GLU A 359 8.36 21.85 -8.95
CA GLU A 359 8.80 21.75 -7.57
C GLU A 359 9.95 20.75 -7.43
N ASP A 360 10.67 20.87 -6.33
CA ASP A 360 11.62 19.86 -5.91
C ASP A 360 10.90 18.62 -5.37
N ILE A 361 11.63 17.51 -5.34
CA ILE A 361 11.17 16.26 -4.75
C ILE A 361 12.20 15.74 -3.75
N TRP A 362 11.72 15.11 -2.69
CA TRP A 362 12.57 14.55 -1.63
C TRP A 362 13.09 13.19 -2.05
N ARG A 363 14.41 13.08 -2.26
CA ARG A 363 15.05 11.79 -2.54
C ARG A 363 15.44 11.08 -1.25
N ILE A 364 15.10 9.80 -1.18
CA ILE A 364 15.51 8.85 -0.14
C ILE A 364 16.56 7.92 -0.74
N GLU A 365 17.74 7.85 -0.12
CA GLU A 365 18.85 7.01 -0.61
C GLU A 365 18.70 5.54 -0.19
N LYS A 366 17.86 5.27 0.82
CA LYS A 366 17.61 3.93 1.34
C LYS A 366 16.13 3.79 1.72
N VAL A 367 15.33 3.19 0.85
CA VAL A 367 13.89 2.98 1.05
C VAL A 367 13.65 1.85 2.05
N TRP A 368 14.39 0.76 1.90
CA TRP A 368 14.28 -0.48 2.67
C TRP A 368 15.45 -0.63 3.63
N GLU A 369 15.14 -1.00 4.87
CA GLU A 369 16.09 -1.27 5.93
C GLU A 369 15.83 -2.67 6.50
N GLY A 370 16.90 -3.40 6.79
CA GLY A 370 16.79 -4.65 7.55
C GLY A 370 16.21 -4.39 8.94
N VAL A 371 15.29 -5.25 9.35
CA VAL A 371 14.81 -5.35 10.72
C VAL A 371 15.98 -5.85 11.57
N LYS A 372 16.25 -5.19 12.70
CA LYS A 372 17.30 -5.65 13.61
C LYS A 372 16.87 -6.93 14.29
N GLU A 373 17.74 -7.93 14.24
CA GLU A 373 17.54 -9.22 14.88
C GLU A 373 17.36 -9.06 16.41
N GLY A 374 16.38 -9.78 16.94
CA GLY A 374 16.16 -9.97 18.38
C GLY A 374 16.88 -11.22 18.89
N ASP A 375 16.39 -11.77 20.00
CA ASP A 375 16.78 -13.12 20.43
C ASP A 375 16.20 -14.15 19.44
N GLU A 376 16.98 -15.16 19.03
CA GLU A 376 16.57 -16.15 18.01
C GLU A 376 15.26 -16.88 18.38
N ASP A 377 15.05 -17.11 19.68
CA ASP A 377 13.85 -17.76 20.23
C ASP A 377 12.56 -16.94 20.02
N ASP A 378 12.68 -15.63 19.73
CA ASP A 378 11.56 -14.72 19.53
C ASP A 378 11.11 -14.64 18.06
N PHE A 379 11.86 -15.19 17.10
CA PHE A 379 11.51 -15.07 15.68
C PHE A 379 10.19 -15.78 15.38
N GLU A 380 9.29 -15.12 14.65
CA GLU A 380 7.96 -15.64 14.30
C GLU A 380 7.05 -16.03 15.49
N GLU A 381 7.40 -15.67 16.72
CA GLU A 381 6.57 -15.90 17.93
C GLU A 381 5.12 -15.38 17.76
N TYR A 382 4.96 -14.28 17.04
CA TYR A 382 3.68 -13.64 16.72
C TYR A 382 3.25 -13.83 15.27
N HIS A 383 3.92 -14.69 14.50
CA HIS A 383 3.50 -14.95 13.13
C HIS A 383 2.22 -15.79 13.13
N ASP A 384 1.25 -15.32 12.35
CA ASP A 384 0.09 -16.08 11.95
C ASP A 384 0.03 -16.05 10.41
N ALA A 385 -0.01 -17.24 9.79
CA ALA A 385 0.00 -17.40 8.34
C ALA A 385 -1.32 -16.95 7.69
N ASP A 386 -2.41 -16.92 8.45
CA ASP A 386 -3.73 -16.52 7.98
C ASP A 386 -3.97 -15.00 8.11
N VAL A 387 -3.00 -14.27 8.69
CA VAL A 387 -3.08 -12.80 8.81
C VAL A 387 -2.40 -12.12 7.64
N GLU A 388 -3.23 -11.55 6.76
CA GLU A 388 -2.78 -10.67 5.70
C GLU A 388 -2.59 -9.24 6.21
N PHE A 389 -1.35 -8.73 6.14
CA PHE A 389 -1.03 -7.37 6.54
C PHE A 389 -1.14 -6.41 5.36
N THR A 390 -2.06 -5.44 5.47
CA THR A 390 -2.21 -4.42 4.43
C THR A 390 -1.01 -3.47 4.38
N GLY A 391 -0.59 -3.10 3.17
CA GLY A 391 0.40 -2.03 2.98
C GLY A 391 1.73 -2.46 2.37
N ARG A 392 2.17 -3.70 2.65
CA ARG A 392 3.51 -4.20 2.27
C ARG A 392 4.65 -3.27 2.72
N PHE A 393 4.51 -2.66 3.91
CA PHE A 393 5.53 -1.78 4.47
C PHE A 393 6.66 -2.54 5.16
N PHE A 394 6.40 -3.80 5.49
CA PHE A 394 7.30 -4.76 6.09
C PHE A 394 7.25 -6.02 5.22
N LEU A 395 8.41 -6.64 5.00
CA LEU A 395 8.62 -7.73 4.07
C LEU A 395 9.35 -8.86 4.79
N ARG A 396 9.01 -10.11 4.44
CA ARG A 396 9.62 -11.33 4.98
C ARG A 396 10.92 -11.70 4.26
N THR A 397 11.27 -10.97 3.21
CA THR A 397 12.51 -11.14 2.46
C THR A 397 13.48 -9.98 2.70
N GLU A 398 14.76 -10.14 2.33
CA GLU A 398 15.81 -9.10 2.48
C GLU A 398 15.63 -7.88 1.54
N GLY A 399 14.59 -7.87 0.69
CA GLY A 399 14.36 -6.82 -0.29
C GLY A 399 12.92 -6.77 -0.80
N ALA A 400 12.66 -5.96 -1.82
CA ALA A 400 11.32 -5.76 -2.38
C ALA A 400 10.84 -6.87 -3.34
N ASP A 401 11.62 -7.94 -3.52
CA ASP A 401 11.33 -8.99 -4.50
C ASP A 401 10.11 -9.84 -4.15
N GLU A 402 9.75 -9.93 -2.87
CA GLU A 402 8.50 -10.53 -2.42
C GLU A 402 7.28 -9.88 -3.10
N ILE A 403 7.32 -8.56 -3.31
CA ILE A 403 6.25 -7.82 -3.98
C ILE A 403 6.14 -8.24 -5.45
N ASP A 404 7.28 -8.45 -6.12
CA ASP A 404 7.30 -8.94 -7.50
C ASP A 404 6.71 -10.36 -7.57
N VAL A 405 7.13 -11.25 -6.67
CA VAL A 405 6.64 -12.63 -6.61
C VAL A 405 5.12 -12.66 -6.43
N GLU A 406 4.58 -11.87 -5.48
CA GLU A 406 3.14 -11.80 -5.26
C GLU A 406 2.37 -11.29 -6.49
N VAL A 407 2.87 -10.23 -7.12
CA VAL A 407 2.27 -9.67 -8.35
C VAL A 407 2.29 -10.68 -9.49
N LEU A 408 3.40 -11.41 -9.64
CA LEU A 408 3.58 -12.40 -10.71
C LEU A 408 2.82 -13.71 -10.45
N ARG A 409 2.55 -14.08 -9.18
CA ARG A 409 1.68 -15.25 -8.86
C ARG A 409 0.29 -15.10 -9.46
N GLY A 410 -0.25 -13.87 -9.49
CA GLY A 410 -1.52 -13.56 -10.15
C GLY A 410 -1.55 -13.82 -11.66
N MET A 411 -0.40 -13.94 -12.33
CA MET A 411 -0.31 -14.17 -13.78
C MET A 411 -0.55 -15.63 -14.19
N GLY A 412 -0.48 -16.55 -13.24
CA GLY A 412 -0.31 -17.97 -13.55
C GLY A 412 -1.59 -18.75 -13.84
N GLY A 413 -2.73 -18.39 -13.26
CA GLY A 413 -3.88 -19.30 -13.18
C GLY A 413 -3.48 -20.72 -12.71
N VAL A 414 -2.33 -20.84 -12.04
CA VAL A 414 -1.77 -22.11 -11.60
C VAL A 414 -2.53 -22.43 -10.33
N ASP A 415 -3.38 -23.45 -10.39
CA ASP A 415 -4.00 -24.05 -9.23
C ASP A 415 -2.94 -24.26 -8.15
N ASP A 416 -3.01 -23.48 -7.05
CA ASP A 416 -2.12 -23.51 -5.88
C ASP A 416 -2.17 -24.85 -5.09
N THR A 417 -2.70 -25.91 -5.70
CA THR A 417 -2.88 -27.22 -5.07
C THR A 417 -1.59 -27.99 -4.79
N ASN A 418 -0.40 -27.41 -4.98
CA ASN A 418 0.84 -28.19 -4.91
C ASN A 418 2.05 -27.53 -4.22
N ASN A 419 1.89 -26.42 -3.49
CA ASN A 419 3.03 -25.71 -2.86
C ASN A 419 3.12 -25.82 -1.33
N ASN A 420 2.66 -26.94 -0.75
CA ASN A 420 3.06 -27.35 0.61
C ASN A 420 4.38 -28.15 0.57
N ASN A 421 5.48 -27.50 0.19
CA ASN A 421 6.82 -28.04 0.39
C ASN A 421 7.75 -26.93 0.90
N ASN A 422 7.55 -26.55 2.16
CA ASN A 422 8.54 -25.87 2.99
C ASN A 422 9.24 -26.86 3.96
N ASP A 423 9.37 -28.13 3.57
CA ASP A 423 10.20 -29.13 4.27
C ASP A 423 11.49 -29.38 3.48
N ALA A 424 12.47 -28.49 3.59
CA ALA A 424 13.84 -28.78 3.12
C ALA A 424 14.91 -27.87 3.74
N LEU A 425 14.93 -27.72 5.06
CA LEU A 425 16.13 -27.31 5.81
C LEU A 425 16.24 -28.12 7.10
N ASP A 426 16.42 -29.44 6.98
CA ASP A 426 17.07 -30.24 8.02
C ASP A 426 17.41 -31.64 7.49
N SER A 427 18.70 -31.91 7.26
CA SER A 427 19.30 -33.26 7.36
C SER A 427 20.75 -33.29 6.85
N GLU A 428 21.70 -32.69 7.58
CA GLU A 428 23.09 -33.18 7.55
C GLU A 428 23.76 -33.03 8.92
N SER A 429 23.49 -33.96 9.85
CA SER A 429 24.53 -34.51 10.72
C SER A 429 24.01 -35.74 11.46
N GLU A 430 24.55 -36.92 11.14
CA GLU A 430 24.88 -38.01 12.07
C GLU A 430 25.19 -39.30 11.29
N SER A 431 26.48 -39.58 11.09
CA SER A 431 27.06 -40.93 11.23
C SER A 431 28.53 -40.89 10.80
N ASP A 432 29.43 -40.96 11.78
CA ASP A 432 30.37 -42.08 11.86
C ASP A 432 31.38 -41.83 12.98
N SER A 433 31.15 -42.51 14.10
CA SER A 433 32.17 -42.76 15.10
C SER A 433 32.52 -44.25 15.11
N GLU A 434 33.84 -44.49 15.15
CA GLU A 434 34.51 -45.69 15.62
C GLU A 434 34.58 -46.94 14.72
N ARG A 435 35.74 -47.11 14.06
CA ARG A 435 36.56 -48.31 14.26
C ARG A 435 38.05 -48.07 14.01
N ARG A 436 38.79 -47.88 15.11
CA ARG A 436 40.23 -48.15 15.18
C ARG A 436 40.46 -49.66 15.22
N SER A 437 41.27 -50.22 14.32
CA SER A 437 42.38 -51.12 14.73
C SER A 437 43.39 -51.43 13.62
N SER A 438 44.59 -50.90 13.83
CA SER A 438 45.86 -51.62 13.78
C SER A 438 46.65 -51.78 12.46
N LYS A 439 47.92 -51.37 12.60
CA LYS A 439 49.18 -51.98 12.12
C LYS A 439 49.80 -51.52 10.78
N LYS A 440 50.83 -50.69 11.00
CA LYS A 440 52.26 -50.94 10.70
C LYS A 440 52.81 -50.71 9.28
N SER A 441 53.85 -49.85 9.29
CA SER A 441 55.06 -49.90 8.46
C SER A 441 54.90 -49.40 7.02
N LYS A 442 55.87 -48.81 6.33
CA LYS A 442 57.24 -48.31 6.56
C LYS A 442 57.62 -47.75 5.17
N LYS A 443 58.25 -46.57 5.09
CA LYS A 443 59.18 -46.12 4.01
C LYS A 443 58.60 -46.06 2.56
N CYS A 444 58.95 -45.15 1.67
CA CYS A 444 59.93 -44.07 1.59
C CYS A 444 59.24 -42.81 1.10
#